data_AF-A0A1H1U742-F1
#
_entry.id   AF-A0A1H1U742-F1
#
_cell.length_a   1.000
_cell.length_b   1.000
_cell.length_c   1.000
_cell.angle_alpha   90.00
_cell.angle_beta   90.00
_cell.angle_gamma   90.00
#
_symmetry.space_group_name_H-M   'P 1'
#
loop_
_entity.id
_entity.type
_entity.pdbx_description
1 polymer ?
#
loop_
_entity_poly.entity_id
_entity_poly.type
_entity_poly.pdbx_seq_one_letter_code
_entity_poly.pdbx_strand_id
1 'polypeptide(L)'
;MEPSTSISRGDAAVQPTELAPPGAASSSRGLTVAQGTALTVGAVLGTGVITLPAVAAEIAGPASLIAWALLVLLSVPLAGTFATLGGRYPDTGGVSSYAGRAFGPRWATVVGWIFLFSVPVGAPAAAMMAAGYVADAFGGGRTTTVAVAFAMIIVVVIMNAFGLRLSGRVQLGLTAALALIMTVTIVAALPHARLSNLTPFAPHGWLAIGPAAAVLVWGFAGWEAVSSLAADYRRPGRDVPRATGAAIGIVGVLYLALAGTALLVLGPATGSSTAPLSDVLAVGTGGQVRAVTAVVAVLLSIGAMNAYFAGSSRLAAALGRDGGLPSWFARGSEAGQVPTRGVLLVGVLSLLAQAIAAIGGWQVDDVMLLTTGGFTLVYVAGTAAAVRLLPARSFDRRLALLALVSVVILAVMTGPHLVWAGFVAIAAYGYTRLTGRSGDGGAPRGLPASAVPDATGPDHDQLSARRGGSPLGPQ
;
A
#
# COMPACT_ATOMS: atom_id res chain seq x y z
N MET A 1 -61.18 43.17 42.29
CA MET A 1 -60.51 42.77 41.04
C MET A 1 -59.15 43.46 41.04
N GLU A 2 -58.11 42.62 40.99
CA GLU A 2 -56.68 42.87 40.75
C GLU A 2 -55.91 43.90 41.60
N PRO A 3 -54.97 43.41 42.44
CA PRO A 3 -53.95 44.21 43.10
C PRO A 3 -52.60 44.19 42.36
N SER A 4 -51.90 45.32 42.44
CA SER A 4 -50.45 45.56 42.45
C SER A 4 -49.49 44.45 41.99
N THR A 5 -48.80 44.69 40.87
CA THR A 5 -47.56 43.99 40.50
C THR A 5 -46.37 44.52 41.31
N SER A 6 -45.94 43.74 42.31
CA SER A 6 -44.64 43.86 42.96
C SER A 6 -43.58 43.11 42.15
N ILE A 7 -42.48 43.79 41.84
CA ILE A 7 -41.28 43.18 41.25
C ILE A 7 -40.58 42.36 42.35
N SER A 8 -40.60 41.03 42.24
CA SER A 8 -39.81 40.12 43.07
C SER A 8 -38.62 39.61 42.26
N ARG A 9 -37.41 39.82 42.80
CA ARG A 9 -36.16 39.21 42.34
C ARG A 9 -36.24 37.69 42.54
N GLY A 10 -36.29 36.93 41.45
CA GLY A 10 -36.12 35.50 41.46
C GLY A 10 -34.68 35.14 41.08
N ASP A 11 -33.98 34.50 42.02
CA ASP A 11 -32.68 33.86 41.80
C ASP A 11 -32.76 32.86 40.64
N ALA A 12 -32.12 33.20 39.52
CA ALA A 12 -31.87 32.26 38.44
C ALA A 12 -30.70 31.36 38.85
N ALA A 13 -31.02 30.24 39.51
CA ALA A 13 -30.11 29.13 39.67
C ALA A 13 -29.67 28.64 38.28
N VAL A 14 -28.43 28.94 37.91
CA VAL A 14 -27.77 28.39 36.73
C VAL A 14 -27.63 26.88 36.93
N GLN A 15 -28.50 26.10 36.30
CA GLN A 15 -28.30 24.67 36.17
C GLN A 15 -26.98 24.45 35.43
N PRO A 16 -26.05 23.62 35.95
CA PRO A 16 -24.87 23.26 35.19
C PRO A 16 -25.34 22.54 33.93
N THR A 17 -25.08 23.14 32.76
CA THR A 17 -25.20 22.42 31.50
C THR A 17 -24.27 21.22 31.61
N GLU A 18 -24.84 20.04 31.80
CA GLU A 18 -24.10 18.78 31.76
C GLU A 18 -23.47 18.69 30.37
N LEU A 19 -22.18 19.02 30.30
CA LEU A 19 -21.37 18.92 29.11
C LEU A 19 -21.42 17.46 28.67
N ALA A 20 -22.20 17.18 27.63
CA ALA A 20 -22.19 15.89 26.96
C ALA A 20 -20.73 15.50 26.71
N PRO A 21 -20.29 14.30 27.09
CA PRO A 21 -18.90 13.91 26.95
C PRO A 21 -18.46 14.09 25.49
N PRO A 22 -17.34 14.79 25.22
CA PRO A 22 -16.83 14.94 23.87
C PRO A 22 -16.39 13.56 23.36
N GLY A 23 -17.29 12.86 22.68
CA GLY A 23 -17.04 11.50 22.21
C GLY A 23 -18.23 10.75 21.59
N ALA A 24 -19.46 11.23 21.73
CA ALA A 24 -20.64 10.50 21.24
C ALA A 24 -21.10 10.88 19.81
N ALA A 25 -20.20 11.36 18.95
CA ALA A 25 -20.50 11.68 17.55
C ALA A 25 -19.39 11.27 16.57
N SER A 26 -19.14 9.96 16.42
CA SER A 26 -18.91 9.30 15.10
C SER A 26 -18.46 7.84 15.25
N SER A 27 -19.39 6.89 15.44
CA SER A 27 -19.07 5.45 15.28
C SER A 27 -19.15 4.95 13.82
N SER A 28 -19.27 5.87 12.84
CA SER A 28 -19.48 5.56 11.41
C SER A 28 -18.30 5.82 10.46
N ARG A 29 -17.12 6.29 10.94
CA ARG A 29 -16.05 6.83 10.08
C ARG A 29 -14.81 5.94 9.88
N GLY A 30 -14.82 4.67 10.28
CA GLY A 30 -13.66 3.77 10.07
C GLY A 30 -13.82 2.83 8.87
N LEU A 31 -12.72 2.52 8.18
CA LEU A 31 -12.68 1.53 7.10
C LEU A 31 -13.20 0.18 7.59
N THR A 32 -14.07 -0.43 6.79
CA THR A 32 -14.52 -1.81 7.00
C THR A 32 -13.52 -2.80 6.44
N VAL A 33 -13.62 -4.07 6.82
CA VAL A 33 -12.78 -5.15 6.25
C VAL A 33 -12.87 -5.17 4.73
N ALA A 34 -14.07 -5.08 4.14
CA ALA A 34 -14.25 -5.10 2.68
C ALA A 34 -13.60 -3.89 1.99
N GLN A 35 -13.77 -2.68 2.53
CA GLN A 35 -13.13 -1.47 2.01
C GLN A 35 -11.61 -1.56 2.13
N GLY A 36 -11.12 -2.04 3.27
CA GLY A 36 -9.71 -2.29 3.53
C GLY A 36 -9.11 -3.33 2.57
N THR A 37 -9.79 -4.46 2.37
CA THR A 37 -9.40 -5.48 1.39
C THR A 37 -9.31 -4.86 0.01
N ALA A 38 -10.31 -4.09 -0.42
CA ALA A 38 -10.31 -3.52 -1.76
C ALA A 38 -9.22 -2.43 -1.94
N LEU A 39 -8.91 -1.67 -0.89
CA LEU A 39 -7.77 -0.73 -0.88
C LEU A 39 -6.44 -1.49 -1.00
N THR A 40 -6.24 -2.54 -0.21
CA THR A 40 -5.01 -3.36 -0.27
C THR A 40 -4.88 -4.09 -1.60
N VAL A 41 -5.95 -4.74 -2.08
CA VAL A 41 -5.98 -5.41 -3.38
C VAL A 41 -5.71 -4.40 -4.50
N GLY A 42 -6.31 -3.21 -4.47
CA GLY A 42 -6.05 -2.18 -5.47
C GLY A 42 -4.62 -1.63 -5.45
N ALA A 43 -4.02 -1.51 -4.26
CA ALA A 43 -2.64 -1.08 -4.09
C ALA A 43 -1.63 -2.12 -4.61
N VAL A 44 -1.91 -3.42 -4.39
CA VAL A 44 -1.02 -4.51 -4.79
C VAL A 44 -1.27 -4.94 -6.24
N LEU A 45 -2.52 -5.23 -6.64
CA LEU A 45 -2.81 -5.61 -8.04
C LEU A 45 -2.36 -4.52 -9.01
N GLY A 46 -2.67 -3.26 -8.66
CA GLY A 46 -2.19 -2.02 -9.26
C GLY A 46 -1.88 -2.09 -10.75
N THR A 47 -0.71 -1.60 -11.12
CA THR A 47 -0.22 -1.65 -12.50
C THR A 47 0.48 -2.97 -12.82
N GLY A 48 0.91 -3.73 -11.80
CA GLY A 48 1.61 -4.98 -11.97
C GLY A 48 0.82 -6.00 -12.79
N VAL A 49 -0.49 -6.09 -12.57
CA VAL A 49 -1.35 -7.08 -13.25
C VAL A 49 -1.40 -6.92 -14.77
N ILE A 50 -1.17 -5.69 -15.23
CA ILE A 50 -1.41 -5.26 -16.61
C ILE A 50 -0.23 -5.65 -17.50
N THR A 51 0.99 -5.64 -16.98
CA THR A 51 2.20 -5.80 -17.80
C THR A 51 3.11 -6.94 -17.34
N LEU A 52 3.14 -7.26 -16.03
CA LEU A 52 4.08 -8.23 -15.49
C LEU A 52 3.96 -9.66 -16.04
N PRO A 53 2.77 -10.18 -16.38
CA PRO A 53 2.68 -11.50 -17.00
C PRO A 53 3.48 -11.60 -18.31
N ALA A 54 3.48 -10.54 -19.13
CA ALA A 54 4.26 -10.49 -20.37
C ALA A 54 5.77 -10.47 -20.08
N VAL A 55 6.22 -9.53 -19.25
CA VAL A 55 7.66 -9.38 -18.93
C VAL A 55 8.23 -10.65 -18.28
N ALA A 56 7.47 -11.28 -17.36
CA ALA A 56 7.91 -12.52 -16.74
C ALA A 56 7.96 -13.70 -17.73
N ALA A 57 7.01 -13.76 -18.66
CA ALA A 57 7.01 -14.76 -19.74
C ALA A 57 8.14 -14.52 -20.75
N GLU A 58 8.50 -13.27 -21.03
CA GLU A 58 9.66 -12.93 -21.87
C GLU A 58 10.94 -13.47 -21.24
N ILE A 59 11.13 -13.23 -19.93
CA ILE A 59 12.36 -13.64 -19.22
C ILE A 59 12.44 -15.16 -19.04
N ALA A 60 11.38 -15.81 -18.55
CA ALA A 60 11.44 -17.22 -18.10
C ALA A 60 10.52 -18.18 -18.86
N GLY A 61 9.69 -17.69 -19.80
CA GLY A 61 8.69 -18.50 -20.48
C GLY A 61 7.66 -19.08 -19.49
N PRO A 62 7.20 -20.32 -19.70
CA PRO A 62 6.27 -21.00 -18.79
C PRO A 62 6.81 -21.18 -17.36
N ALA A 63 8.13 -21.26 -17.17
CA ALA A 63 8.77 -21.36 -15.86
C ALA A 63 8.54 -20.13 -14.98
N SER A 64 8.12 -18.99 -15.56
CA SER A 64 7.69 -17.81 -14.79
C SER A 64 6.53 -18.09 -13.82
N LEU A 65 5.73 -19.14 -14.05
CA LEU A 65 4.68 -19.57 -13.11
C LEU A 65 5.26 -19.99 -11.75
N ILE A 66 6.47 -20.56 -11.74
CA ILE A 66 7.17 -20.88 -10.49
C ILE A 66 7.58 -19.58 -9.78
N ALA A 67 8.07 -18.58 -10.51
CA ALA A 67 8.41 -17.28 -9.93
C ALA A 67 7.17 -16.61 -9.30
N TRP A 68 6.03 -16.62 -10.00
CA TRP A 68 4.75 -16.14 -9.46
C TRP A 68 4.35 -16.90 -8.19
N ALA A 69 4.37 -18.23 -8.21
CA ALA A 69 3.97 -19.05 -7.08
C ALA A 69 4.88 -18.82 -5.85
N LEU A 70 6.19 -18.73 -6.07
CA LEU A 70 7.16 -18.40 -5.03
C LEU A 70 6.88 -17.02 -4.44
N LEU A 71 6.63 -16.00 -5.26
CA LEU A 71 6.35 -14.66 -4.76
C LEU A 71 5.01 -14.55 -4.02
N VAL A 72 3.97 -15.24 -4.47
CA VAL A 72 2.72 -15.34 -3.72
C VAL A 72 3.00 -15.96 -2.35
N LEU A 73 3.77 -17.04 -2.28
CA LEU A 73 4.13 -17.69 -1.03
C LEU A 73 4.97 -16.79 -0.12
N LEU A 74 5.97 -16.09 -0.67
CA LEU A 74 6.83 -15.16 0.06
C LEU A 74 6.10 -13.87 0.49
N SER A 75 5.02 -13.50 -0.20
CA SER A 75 4.18 -12.37 0.18
C SER A 75 3.38 -12.64 1.46
N VAL A 76 3.04 -13.91 1.74
CA VAL A 76 2.27 -14.30 2.95
C VAL A 76 2.97 -13.84 4.24
N PRO A 77 4.25 -14.18 4.50
CA PRO A 77 4.92 -13.73 5.71
C PRO A 77 5.15 -12.23 5.74
N LEU A 78 5.43 -11.60 4.59
CA LEU A 78 5.66 -10.16 4.50
C LEU A 78 4.38 -9.37 4.85
N ALA A 79 3.28 -9.67 4.17
CA ALA A 79 1.99 -9.05 4.37
C ALA A 79 1.44 -9.33 5.76
N GLY A 80 1.58 -10.56 6.26
CA GLY A 80 1.22 -10.92 7.64
C GLY A 80 2.00 -10.12 8.68
N THR A 81 3.28 -9.84 8.43
CA THR A 81 4.13 -9.03 9.32
C THR A 81 3.62 -7.58 9.39
N PHE A 82 3.36 -6.95 8.24
CA PHE A 82 2.80 -5.59 8.20
C PHE A 82 1.38 -5.53 8.76
N ALA A 83 0.57 -6.57 8.56
CA ALA A 83 -0.76 -6.65 9.14
C ALA A 83 -0.74 -6.71 10.67
N THR A 84 0.18 -7.49 11.26
CA THR A 84 0.35 -7.56 12.71
C THR A 84 0.86 -6.23 13.27
N LEU A 85 1.83 -5.60 12.62
CA LEU A 85 2.31 -4.28 13.03
C LEU A 85 1.22 -3.21 12.92
N GLY A 86 0.46 -3.18 11.82
CA GLY A 86 -0.68 -2.28 11.64
C GLY A 86 -1.78 -2.50 12.69
N GLY A 87 -2.04 -3.75 13.06
CA GLY A 87 -2.99 -4.08 14.11
C GLY A 87 -2.56 -3.64 15.51
N ARG A 88 -1.26 -3.78 15.84
CA ARG A 88 -0.71 -3.45 17.18
C ARG A 88 -0.32 -1.98 17.34
N TYR A 89 0.14 -1.36 16.26
CA TYR A 89 0.68 0.00 16.24
C TYR A 89 0.01 0.82 15.12
N PRO A 90 -1.31 1.07 15.20
CA PRO A 90 -2.00 1.87 14.19
C PRO A 90 -1.45 3.30 14.20
N ASP A 91 -0.79 3.69 13.12
CA ASP A 91 -0.11 4.98 12.99
C ASP A 91 -0.10 5.42 11.52
N THR A 92 -0.33 6.70 11.26
CA THR A 92 -0.42 7.25 9.90
C THR A 92 0.95 7.36 9.21
N GLY A 93 2.06 7.28 9.95
CA GLY A 93 3.43 7.29 9.39
C GLY A 93 3.87 5.96 8.78
N GLY A 94 3.04 4.92 8.85
CA GLY A 94 3.28 3.62 8.23
C GLY A 94 4.63 3.02 8.65
N VAL A 95 5.38 2.49 7.69
CA VAL A 95 6.65 1.77 7.93
C VAL A 95 7.72 2.66 8.56
N SER A 96 7.74 3.96 8.23
CA SER A 96 8.68 4.92 8.84
C SER A 96 8.46 5.06 10.35
N SER A 97 7.19 5.02 10.80
CA SER A 97 6.84 5.05 12.22
C SER A 97 7.30 3.77 12.94
N TYR A 98 7.19 2.61 12.30
CA TYR A 98 7.69 1.34 12.85
C TYR A 98 9.22 1.35 13.01
N ALA A 99 9.94 1.82 11.99
CA ALA A 99 11.38 1.98 12.08
C ALA A 99 11.79 2.97 13.18
N GLY A 100 11.03 4.06 13.35
CA GLY A 100 11.19 5.02 14.43
C GLY A 100 11.01 4.42 15.82
N ARG A 101 9.95 3.63 16.02
CA ARG A 101 9.68 2.95 17.29
C ARG A 101 10.72 1.86 17.61
N ALA A 102 11.22 1.17 16.59
CA ALA A 102 12.18 0.09 16.76
C ALA A 102 13.61 0.62 17.00
N PHE A 103 14.07 1.56 16.19
CA PHE A 103 15.48 1.96 16.10
C PHE A 103 15.74 3.44 16.45
N GLY A 104 14.70 4.23 16.66
CA GLY A 104 14.78 5.63 17.06
C GLY A 104 14.47 6.63 15.92
N PRO A 105 14.33 7.94 16.25
CA PRO A 105 13.82 8.95 15.31
C PRO A 105 14.63 9.11 14.02
N ARG A 106 15.94 8.92 14.07
CA ARG A 106 16.82 8.99 12.89
C ARG A 106 16.42 7.98 11.82
N TRP A 107 16.13 6.75 12.22
CA TRP A 107 15.74 5.69 11.29
C TRP A 107 14.33 5.90 10.74
N ALA A 108 13.44 6.56 11.49
CA ALA A 108 12.17 7.03 10.95
C ALA A 108 12.39 7.98 9.75
N THR A 109 13.33 8.92 9.87
CA THR A 109 13.68 9.84 8.78
C THR A 109 14.30 9.11 7.59
N VAL A 110 15.26 8.22 7.82
CA VAL A 110 15.91 7.44 6.75
C VAL A 110 14.89 6.63 5.95
N VAL A 111 14.07 5.83 6.62
CA VAL A 111 13.03 5.02 5.97
C VAL A 111 11.97 5.89 5.32
N GLY A 112 11.60 7.00 5.98
CA GLY A 112 10.66 7.97 5.43
C GLY A 112 11.15 8.61 4.12
N TRP A 113 12.44 8.96 4.04
CA TRP A 113 13.05 9.50 2.82
C TRP A 113 13.10 8.46 1.71
N ILE A 114 13.52 7.23 2.01
CA ILE A 114 13.55 6.15 1.00
C ILE A 114 12.16 6.00 0.39
N PHE A 115 11.10 5.91 1.20
CA PHE A 115 9.73 5.81 0.70
C PHE A 115 9.31 7.06 -0.09
N LEU A 116 9.50 8.26 0.48
CA LEU A 116 9.10 9.53 -0.12
C LEU A 116 9.74 9.79 -1.49
N PHE A 117 11.02 9.44 -1.66
CA PHE A 117 11.75 9.64 -2.91
C PHE A 117 11.68 8.45 -3.87
N SER A 118 11.19 7.29 -3.43
CA SER A 118 10.93 6.16 -4.34
C SER A 118 9.62 6.31 -5.09
N VAL A 119 8.58 6.89 -4.48
CA VAL A 119 7.28 7.08 -5.14
C VAL A 119 7.36 7.93 -6.42
N PRO A 120 8.08 9.06 -6.44
CA PRO A 120 8.27 9.82 -7.68
C PRO A 120 8.98 9.05 -8.80
N VAL A 121 9.89 8.14 -8.45
CA VAL A 121 10.56 7.27 -9.41
C VAL A 121 9.61 6.18 -9.92
N GLY A 122 8.71 5.67 -9.07
CA GLY A 122 7.72 4.65 -9.46
C GLY A 122 6.57 5.17 -10.31
N ALA A 123 6.22 6.45 -10.16
CA ALA A 123 5.08 7.05 -10.84
C ALA A 123 5.15 6.96 -12.39
N PRO A 124 6.30 7.24 -13.04
CA PRO A 124 6.47 7.00 -14.47
C PRO A 124 6.27 5.54 -14.88
N ALA A 125 6.80 4.57 -14.14
CA ALA A 125 6.62 3.15 -14.48
C ALA A 125 5.14 2.75 -14.46
N ALA A 126 4.41 3.13 -13.41
CA ALA A 126 2.97 2.89 -13.31
C ALA A 126 2.19 3.58 -14.44
N ALA A 127 2.53 4.83 -14.76
CA ALA A 127 1.86 5.59 -15.81
C ALA A 127 2.14 5.01 -17.22
N MET A 128 3.38 4.60 -17.49
CA MET A 128 3.78 4.01 -18.77
C MET A 128 3.13 2.63 -19.00
N MET A 129 2.95 1.81 -17.96
CA MET A 129 2.22 0.53 -18.07
C MET A 129 0.79 0.72 -18.60
N ALA A 130 0.02 1.66 -18.02
CA ALA A 130 -1.32 1.99 -18.52
C ALA A 130 -1.29 2.68 -19.88
N ALA A 131 -0.34 3.58 -20.10
CA ALA A 131 -0.21 4.29 -21.35
C ALA A 131 0.16 3.36 -22.52
N GLY A 132 0.82 2.23 -22.25
CA GLY A 132 1.06 1.15 -23.22
C GLY A 132 -0.25 0.55 -23.76
N TYR A 133 -1.26 0.38 -22.91
CA TYR A 133 -2.58 -0.08 -23.34
C TYR A 133 -3.29 0.96 -24.22
N VAL A 134 -3.14 2.24 -23.90
CA VAL A 134 -3.70 3.33 -24.74
C VAL A 134 -3.02 3.35 -26.10
N ALA A 135 -1.69 3.20 -26.15
CA ALA A 135 -0.95 3.10 -27.40
C ALA A 135 -1.31 1.84 -28.21
N ASP A 136 -1.58 0.70 -27.56
CA ASP A 136 -2.06 -0.52 -28.24
C ASP A 136 -3.48 -0.37 -28.80
N ALA A 137 -4.36 0.35 -28.09
CA ALA A 137 -5.75 0.55 -28.50
C ALA A 137 -5.93 1.61 -29.59
N PHE A 138 -5.15 2.70 -29.55
CA PHE A 138 -5.33 3.88 -30.40
C PHE A 138 -4.13 4.21 -31.30
N GLY A 139 -3.02 3.48 -31.16
CA GLY A 139 -1.80 3.69 -31.94
C GLY A 139 -0.91 4.83 -31.42
N GLY A 140 0.09 5.19 -32.24
CA GLY A 140 1.07 6.26 -31.97
C GLY A 140 2.27 5.85 -31.10
N GLY A 141 2.34 4.57 -30.70
CA GLY A 141 3.52 3.94 -30.11
C GLY A 141 4.09 4.73 -28.93
N ARG A 142 5.42 4.87 -28.88
CA ARG A 142 6.13 5.54 -27.78
C ARG A 142 5.67 6.97 -27.53
N THR A 143 5.32 7.73 -28.57
CA THR A 143 4.85 9.12 -28.41
C THR A 143 3.55 9.17 -27.62
N THR A 144 2.59 8.31 -27.95
CA THR A 144 1.33 8.17 -27.19
C THR A 144 1.61 7.71 -25.77
N THR A 145 2.48 6.71 -25.58
CA THR A 145 2.83 6.21 -24.25
C THR A 145 3.39 7.31 -23.35
N VAL A 146 4.35 8.10 -23.84
CA VAL A 146 4.95 9.20 -23.07
C VAL A 146 3.93 10.30 -22.79
N ALA A 147 3.16 10.73 -23.79
CA ALA A 147 2.18 11.81 -23.63
C ALA A 147 1.08 11.44 -22.61
N VAL A 148 0.54 10.22 -22.70
CA VAL A 148 -0.47 9.72 -21.78
C VAL A 148 0.10 9.54 -20.37
N ALA A 149 1.34 9.05 -20.24
CA ALA A 149 1.99 8.93 -18.94
C ALA A 149 2.14 10.29 -18.23
N PHE A 150 2.57 11.34 -18.95
CA PHE A 150 2.58 12.70 -18.43
C PHE A 150 1.20 13.17 -18.01
N ALA A 151 0.19 13.00 -18.88
CA ALA A 151 -1.18 13.40 -18.59
C ALA A 151 -1.72 12.71 -17.32
N MET A 152 -1.45 11.41 -17.16
CA MET A 152 -1.85 10.65 -15.97
C MET A 152 -1.19 11.19 -14.69
N ILE A 153 0.11 11.45 -14.71
CA ILE A 153 0.81 12.04 -13.55
C ILE A 153 0.21 13.42 -13.21
N ILE A 154 -0.03 14.28 -14.21
CA ILE A 154 -0.64 15.60 -14.03
C ILE A 154 -2.02 15.46 -13.39
N VAL A 155 -2.88 14.57 -13.90
CA VAL A 155 -4.21 14.31 -13.34
C VAL A 155 -4.12 13.89 -11.87
N VAL A 156 -3.21 12.97 -11.53
CA VAL A 156 -3.02 12.50 -10.15
C VAL A 156 -2.53 13.64 -9.24
N VAL A 157 -1.60 14.48 -9.72
CA VAL A 157 -1.13 15.66 -8.97
C VAL A 157 -2.27 16.63 -8.71
N ILE A 158 -3.08 16.93 -9.73
CA ILE A 158 -4.26 17.80 -9.61
C ILE A 158 -5.25 17.23 -8.59
N MET A 159 -5.59 15.95 -8.72
CA MET A 159 -6.49 15.27 -7.77
C MET A 159 -6.00 15.41 -6.33
N ASN A 160 -4.70 15.16 -6.10
CA ASN A 160 -4.13 15.27 -4.76
C ASN A 160 -4.04 16.73 -4.27
N ALA A 161 -3.80 17.70 -5.16
CA ALA A 161 -3.73 19.11 -4.82
C ALA A 161 -5.09 19.65 -4.37
N PHE A 162 -6.18 19.20 -4.99
CA PHE A 162 -7.55 19.53 -4.56
C PHE A 162 -8.04 18.68 -3.39
N GLY A 163 -7.21 17.78 -2.85
CA GLY A 163 -7.61 16.88 -1.77
C GLY A 163 -8.65 15.84 -2.19
N LEU A 164 -8.80 15.60 -3.49
CA LEU A 164 -9.68 14.57 -4.04
C LEU A 164 -9.09 13.20 -3.74
N ARG A 165 -9.36 12.71 -2.54
CA ARG A 165 -9.08 11.34 -2.16
C ARG A 165 -10.13 10.46 -2.80
N LEU A 166 -9.73 9.43 -3.56
CA LEU A 166 -10.65 8.38 -3.94
C LEU A 166 -11.26 7.82 -2.65
N SER A 167 -12.58 7.97 -2.51
CA SER A 167 -13.30 7.39 -1.38
C SER A 167 -13.07 5.88 -1.39
N GLY A 168 -12.99 5.25 -0.22
CA GLY A 168 -12.87 3.78 -0.12
C GLY A 168 -13.97 3.04 -0.89
N ARG A 169 -15.13 3.67 -1.13
CA ARG A 169 -16.19 3.14 -2.00
C ARG A 169 -15.82 3.17 -3.49
N VAL A 170 -15.21 4.26 -3.96
CA VAL A 170 -14.74 4.40 -5.35
C VAL A 170 -13.59 3.43 -5.60
N GLN A 171 -12.64 3.34 -4.66
CA GLN A 171 -11.57 2.36 -4.74
C GLN A 171 -12.13 0.93 -4.77
N LEU A 172 -13.13 0.63 -3.92
CA LEU A 172 -13.79 -0.67 -3.95
C LEU A 172 -14.42 -0.97 -5.32
N GLY A 173 -15.08 0.01 -5.93
CA GLY A 173 -15.61 -0.11 -7.28
C GLY A 173 -14.52 -0.39 -8.33
N LEU A 174 -13.42 0.37 -8.31
CA LEU A 174 -12.28 0.16 -9.22
C LEU A 174 -11.66 -1.23 -9.05
N THR A 175 -11.36 -1.62 -7.81
CA THR A 175 -10.77 -2.92 -7.51
C THR A 175 -11.71 -4.07 -7.88
N ALA A 176 -13.01 -3.94 -7.63
CA ALA A 176 -14.01 -4.93 -8.03
C ALA A 176 -14.13 -5.03 -9.55
N ALA A 177 -14.10 -3.90 -10.27
CA ALA A 177 -14.11 -3.87 -11.73
C ALA A 177 -12.87 -4.57 -12.31
N LEU A 178 -11.68 -4.34 -11.74
CA LEU A 178 -10.48 -5.07 -12.14
C LEU A 178 -10.60 -6.57 -11.92
N ALA A 179 -10.97 -6.98 -10.70
CA ALA A 179 -11.12 -8.39 -10.37
C ALA A 179 -12.16 -9.07 -11.28
N LEU A 180 -13.26 -8.38 -11.59
CA LEU A 180 -14.28 -8.84 -12.53
C LEU A 180 -13.70 -9.01 -13.94
N ILE A 181 -13.00 -7.99 -14.46
CA ILE A 181 -12.42 -8.05 -15.81
C ILE A 181 -11.38 -9.14 -15.92
N MET A 182 -10.53 -9.32 -14.91
CA MET A 182 -9.60 -10.45 -14.88
C MET A 182 -10.33 -11.78 -14.89
N THR A 183 -11.35 -11.93 -14.04
CA THR A 183 -12.13 -13.18 -13.96
C THR A 183 -12.82 -13.48 -15.30
N VAL A 184 -13.44 -12.48 -15.93
CA VAL A 184 -14.05 -12.60 -17.26
C VAL A 184 -13.00 -12.98 -18.31
N THR A 185 -11.84 -12.33 -18.28
CA THR A 185 -10.72 -12.62 -19.19
C THR A 185 -10.26 -14.07 -19.05
N ILE A 186 -10.07 -14.53 -17.81
CA ILE A 186 -9.65 -15.91 -17.50
C ILE A 186 -10.70 -16.89 -18.01
N VAL A 187 -11.97 -16.71 -17.66
CA VAL A 187 -13.06 -17.65 -18.00
C VAL A 187 -13.33 -17.67 -19.51
N ALA A 188 -13.33 -16.52 -20.19
CA ALA A 188 -13.57 -16.44 -21.61
C ALA A 188 -12.42 -17.04 -22.44
N ALA A 189 -11.17 -16.89 -21.97
CA ALA A 189 -10.00 -17.38 -22.70
C ALA A 189 -9.68 -18.84 -22.43
N LEU A 190 -10.09 -19.40 -21.28
CA LEU A 190 -9.78 -20.78 -20.87
C LEU A 190 -10.14 -21.88 -21.91
N PRO A 191 -11.26 -21.79 -22.67
CA PRO A 191 -11.56 -22.75 -23.74
C PRO A 191 -10.50 -22.83 -24.85
N HIS A 192 -9.68 -21.79 -25.01
CA HIS A 192 -8.60 -21.72 -26.00
C HIS A 192 -7.25 -22.15 -25.44
N ALA A 193 -7.18 -22.57 -24.18
CA ALA A 193 -5.95 -23.00 -23.52
C ALA A 193 -5.37 -24.28 -24.15
N ARG A 194 -4.07 -24.27 -24.43
CA ARG A 194 -3.33 -25.42 -24.95
C ARG A 194 -2.16 -25.78 -24.04
N LEU A 195 -2.18 -26.98 -23.46
CA LEU A 195 -1.10 -27.48 -22.60
C LEU A 195 0.25 -27.56 -23.34
N SER A 196 0.23 -27.76 -24.66
CA SER A 196 1.44 -27.74 -25.51
C SER A 196 2.19 -26.41 -25.45
N ASN A 197 1.52 -25.30 -25.11
CA ASN A 197 2.15 -23.99 -24.96
C ASN A 197 3.06 -23.91 -23.71
N LEU A 198 2.98 -24.88 -22.80
CA LEU A 198 3.88 -25.01 -21.65
C LEU A 198 5.11 -25.87 -21.97
N THR A 199 5.29 -26.31 -23.22
CA THR A 199 6.41 -27.17 -23.62
C THR A 199 7.30 -26.49 -24.67
N PRO A 200 8.63 -26.40 -24.46
CA PRO A 200 9.35 -26.73 -23.24
C PRO A 200 9.00 -25.79 -22.08
N PHE A 201 9.00 -26.32 -20.84
CA PHE A 201 8.55 -25.54 -19.67
C PHE A 201 9.54 -24.45 -19.26
N ALA A 202 10.84 -24.73 -19.36
CA ALA A 202 11.91 -23.79 -19.05
C ALA A 202 12.75 -23.49 -20.32
N PRO A 203 12.18 -22.80 -21.33
CA PRO A 203 12.86 -22.55 -22.61
C PRO A 203 14.14 -21.73 -22.44
N HIS A 204 14.15 -20.80 -21.48
CA HIS A 204 15.30 -19.95 -21.13
C HIS A 204 16.15 -20.54 -19.99
N GLY A 205 15.92 -21.81 -19.63
CA GLY A 205 16.59 -22.51 -18.54
C GLY A 205 16.04 -22.17 -17.14
N TRP A 206 16.33 -23.05 -16.17
CA TRP A 206 15.84 -22.93 -14.80
C TRP A 206 16.37 -21.69 -14.05
N LEU A 207 17.54 -21.19 -14.45
CA LEU A 207 18.13 -20.00 -13.83
C LEU A 207 17.38 -18.71 -14.17
N ALA A 208 16.58 -18.69 -15.24
CA ALA A 208 15.76 -17.53 -15.63
C ALA A 208 14.61 -17.23 -14.65
N ILE A 209 14.25 -18.19 -13.78
CA ILE A 209 13.23 -18.00 -12.73
C ILE A 209 13.63 -16.88 -11.77
N GLY A 210 14.92 -16.75 -11.45
CA GLY A 210 15.43 -15.72 -10.54
C GLY A 210 15.20 -14.29 -11.05
N PRO A 211 15.68 -13.93 -12.25
CA PRO A 211 15.43 -12.63 -12.88
C PRO A 211 13.93 -12.34 -13.07
N ALA A 212 13.12 -13.33 -13.46
CA ALA A 212 11.68 -13.16 -13.57
C ALA A 212 11.06 -12.82 -12.20
N ALA A 213 11.47 -13.50 -11.13
CA ALA A 213 11.02 -13.18 -9.78
C ALA A 213 11.42 -11.74 -9.36
N ALA A 214 12.62 -11.28 -9.72
CA ALA A 214 13.07 -9.93 -9.39
C ALA A 214 12.18 -8.83 -10.01
N VAL A 215 11.75 -9.00 -11.26
CA VAL A 215 10.80 -8.09 -11.92
C VAL A 215 9.42 -8.17 -11.29
N LEU A 216 8.93 -9.39 -11.05
CA LEU A 216 7.60 -9.63 -10.50
C LEU A 216 7.39 -9.03 -9.10
N VAL A 217 8.47 -8.77 -8.35
CA VAL A 217 8.41 -8.09 -7.04
C VAL A 217 7.66 -6.76 -7.11
N TRP A 218 7.73 -6.04 -8.23
CA TRP A 218 6.93 -4.83 -8.45
C TRP A 218 5.43 -5.08 -8.21
N GLY A 219 4.90 -6.19 -8.71
CA GLY A 219 3.48 -6.55 -8.56
C GLY A 219 3.11 -6.94 -7.14
N PHE A 220 4.10 -7.20 -6.29
CA PHE A 220 3.89 -7.44 -4.86
C PHE A 220 4.28 -6.24 -4.01
N ALA A 221 4.65 -5.11 -4.63
CA ALA A 221 4.78 -3.86 -3.92
C ALA A 221 3.39 -3.36 -3.48
N GLY A 222 3.27 -2.82 -2.26
CA GLY A 222 2.01 -2.30 -1.72
C GLY A 222 1.57 -2.88 -0.38
N TRP A 223 2.24 -3.90 0.15
CA TRP A 223 1.93 -4.43 1.50
C TRP A 223 2.21 -3.42 2.62
N GLU A 224 3.14 -2.50 2.39
CA GLU A 224 3.42 -1.36 3.26
C GLU A 224 2.28 -0.34 3.29
N ALA A 225 1.46 -0.25 2.24
CA ALA A 225 0.30 0.64 2.21
C ALA A 225 -0.72 0.26 3.29
N VAL A 226 -0.80 -1.03 3.65
CA VAL A 226 -1.61 -1.52 4.78
C VAL A 226 -1.23 -0.81 6.08
N SER A 227 0.05 -0.52 6.27
CA SER A 227 0.56 0.13 7.48
C SER A 227 0.07 1.57 7.58
N SER A 228 0.09 2.30 6.46
CA SER A 228 -0.37 3.69 6.38
C SER A 228 -1.89 3.84 6.53
N LEU A 229 -2.65 2.79 6.16
CA LEU A 229 -4.11 2.75 6.29
C LEU A 229 -4.57 2.22 7.65
N ALA A 230 -3.69 1.61 8.45
CA ALA A 230 -4.07 0.92 9.68
C ALA A 230 -4.83 1.81 10.67
N ALA A 231 -4.45 3.09 10.78
CA ALA A 231 -5.11 4.07 11.64
C ALA A 231 -6.54 4.45 11.19
N ASP A 232 -6.87 4.21 9.91
CA ASP A 232 -8.18 4.55 9.34
C ASP A 232 -9.21 3.43 9.55
N TYR A 233 -8.81 2.24 10.05
CA TYR A 233 -9.73 1.13 10.31
C TYR A 233 -10.56 1.35 11.57
N ARG A 234 -11.81 0.87 11.55
CA ARG A 234 -12.69 0.92 12.73
C ARG A 234 -12.18 0.07 13.90
N ARG A 235 -11.56 -1.07 13.62
CA ARG A 235 -10.96 -1.97 14.62
C ARG A 235 -9.61 -2.51 14.11
N PRO A 236 -8.53 -1.72 14.17
CA PRO A 236 -7.26 -2.05 13.52
C PRO A 236 -6.72 -3.44 13.88
N GLY A 237 -6.71 -3.80 15.19
CA GLY A 237 -6.19 -5.08 15.66
C GLY A 237 -6.88 -6.33 15.10
N ARG A 238 -8.11 -6.21 14.60
CA ARG A 238 -8.89 -7.33 14.05
C ARG A 238 -9.13 -7.21 12.56
N ASP A 239 -9.43 -6.02 12.09
CA ASP A 239 -9.90 -5.79 10.73
C ASP A 239 -8.72 -5.68 9.74
N VAL A 240 -7.54 -5.19 10.17
CA VAL A 240 -6.31 -5.12 9.33
C VAL A 240 -5.80 -6.52 8.96
N PRO A 241 -5.62 -7.48 9.90
CA PRO A 241 -5.21 -8.84 9.54
C PRO A 241 -6.19 -9.57 8.62
N ARG A 242 -7.49 -9.40 8.84
CA ARG A 242 -8.52 -10.02 7.99
C ARG A 242 -8.54 -9.42 6.58
N ALA A 243 -8.45 -8.11 6.47
CA ALA A 243 -8.38 -7.43 5.18
C ALA A 243 -7.14 -7.84 4.38
N THR A 244 -5.99 -7.93 5.07
CA THR A 244 -4.72 -8.34 4.46
C THR A 244 -4.75 -9.80 4.03
N GLY A 245 -5.24 -10.72 4.87
CA GLY A 245 -5.38 -12.13 4.51
C GLY A 245 -6.29 -12.36 3.30
N ALA A 246 -7.44 -11.67 3.25
CA ALA A 246 -8.32 -11.70 2.10
C ALA A 246 -7.64 -11.13 0.83
N ALA A 247 -6.88 -10.03 0.98
CA ALA A 247 -6.16 -9.42 -0.14
C ALA A 247 -5.09 -10.35 -0.72
N ILE A 248 -4.29 -11.02 0.12
CA ILE A 248 -3.30 -12.02 -0.30
C ILE A 248 -3.95 -13.13 -1.12
N GLY A 249 -5.06 -13.69 -0.63
CA GLY A 249 -5.78 -14.76 -1.33
C GLY A 249 -6.31 -14.32 -2.69
N ILE A 250 -6.97 -13.15 -2.74
CA ILE A 250 -7.53 -12.59 -3.98
C ILE A 250 -6.43 -12.28 -4.99
N VAL A 251 -5.40 -11.53 -4.57
CA VAL A 251 -4.28 -11.13 -5.45
C VAL A 251 -3.54 -12.36 -5.95
N GLY A 252 -3.19 -13.30 -5.06
CA GLY A 252 -2.43 -14.49 -5.42
C GLY A 252 -3.15 -15.39 -6.43
N VAL A 253 -4.45 -15.62 -6.22
CA VAL A 253 -5.27 -16.41 -7.17
C VAL A 253 -5.37 -15.69 -8.51
N LEU A 254 -5.70 -14.39 -8.50
CA LEU A 254 -5.88 -13.62 -9.74
C LEU A 254 -4.59 -13.51 -10.56
N TYR A 255 -3.44 -13.29 -9.91
CA TYR A 255 -2.13 -13.26 -10.58
C TYR A 255 -1.75 -14.60 -11.19
N LEU A 256 -1.81 -15.69 -10.43
CA LEU A 256 -1.48 -17.02 -10.93
C LEU A 256 -2.43 -17.46 -12.05
N ALA A 257 -3.73 -17.19 -11.90
CA ALA A 257 -4.72 -17.53 -12.90
C ALA A 257 -4.51 -16.73 -14.18
N LEU A 258 -4.32 -15.41 -14.10
CA LEU A 258 -4.09 -14.60 -15.31
C LEU A 258 -2.78 -14.97 -16.01
N ALA A 259 -1.67 -15.10 -15.26
CA ALA A 259 -0.39 -15.49 -15.84
C ALA A 259 -0.43 -16.88 -16.49
N GLY A 260 -1.08 -17.85 -15.82
CA GLY A 260 -1.29 -19.19 -16.36
C GLY A 260 -2.16 -19.19 -17.61
N THR A 261 -3.28 -18.47 -17.60
CA THR A 261 -4.14 -18.34 -18.77
C THR A 261 -3.41 -17.66 -19.93
N ALA A 262 -2.64 -16.60 -19.68
CA ALA A 262 -1.87 -15.94 -20.73
C ALA A 262 -0.90 -16.90 -21.42
N LEU A 263 -0.11 -17.66 -20.65
CA LEU A 263 0.81 -18.66 -21.19
C LEU A 263 0.09 -19.80 -21.91
N LEU A 264 -1.02 -20.29 -21.37
CA LEU A 264 -1.78 -21.38 -21.97
C LEU A 264 -2.47 -20.97 -23.27
N VAL A 265 -2.91 -19.72 -23.39
CA VAL A 265 -3.70 -19.23 -24.53
C VAL A 265 -2.82 -18.61 -25.61
N LEU A 266 -1.91 -17.70 -25.23
CA LEU A 266 -1.03 -16.99 -26.15
C LEU A 266 0.29 -17.73 -26.41
N GLY A 267 0.73 -18.59 -25.48
CA GLY A 267 1.98 -19.32 -25.60
C GLY A 267 3.20 -18.39 -25.65
N PRO A 268 4.18 -18.64 -26.54
CA PRO A 268 5.38 -17.80 -26.68
C PRO A 268 5.08 -16.33 -26.95
N ALA A 269 3.94 -16.01 -27.58
CA ALA A 269 3.54 -14.63 -27.87
C ALA A 269 3.23 -13.81 -26.60
N THR A 270 3.06 -14.45 -25.44
CA THR A 270 2.87 -13.78 -24.15
C THR A 270 4.02 -12.81 -23.85
N GLY A 271 5.27 -13.23 -24.10
CA GLY A 271 6.46 -12.42 -23.81
C GLY A 271 6.59 -11.17 -24.68
N SER A 272 6.04 -11.20 -25.89
CA SER A 272 6.05 -10.06 -26.82
C SER A 272 4.85 -9.11 -26.67
N SER A 273 3.92 -9.41 -25.77
CA SER A 273 2.68 -8.64 -25.64
C SER A 273 2.91 -7.36 -24.82
N THR A 274 2.53 -6.22 -25.39
CA THR A 274 2.47 -4.94 -24.67
C THR A 274 1.21 -4.80 -23.81
N ALA A 275 0.20 -5.64 -24.07
CA ALA A 275 -1.09 -5.59 -23.40
C ALA A 275 -1.66 -7.00 -23.13
N PRO A 276 -1.00 -7.84 -22.32
CA PRO A 276 -1.33 -9.26 -22.18
C PRO A 276 -2.77 -9.51 -21.71
N LEU A 277 -3.29 -8.69 -20.79
CA LEU A 277 -4.69 -8.80 -20.37
C LEU A 277 -5.65 -8.57 -21.55
N SER A 278 -5.31 -7.62 -22.44
CA SER A 278 -6.13 -7.29 -23.60
C SER A 278 -6.09 -8.39 -24.67
N ASP A 279 -4.90 -8.92 -24.93
CA ASP A 279 -4.72 -9.99 -25.92
C ASP A 279 -5.40 -11.30 -25.49
N VAL A 280 -5.28 -11.68 -24.21
CA VAL A 280 -5.99 -12.86 -23.67
C VAL A 280 -7.50 -12.68 -23.77
N LEU A 281 -8.01 -11.51 -23.39
CA LEU A 281 -9.44 -11.22 -23.46
C LEU A 281 -9.96 -11.20 -24.91
N ALA A 282 -9.15 -10.70 -25.84
CA ALA A 282 -9.50 -10.66 -27.26
C ALA A 282 -9.64 -12.07 -27.84
N VAL A 283 -8.74 -13.00 -27.48
CA VAL A 283 -8.86 -14.42 -27.88
C VAL A 283 -10.13 -15.05 -27.30
N GLY A 284 -10.46 -14.75 -26.04
CA GLY A 284 -11.64 -15.34 -25.39
C GLY A 284 -12.99 -14.83 -25.89
N THR A 285 -13.06 -13.56 -26.31
CA THR A 285 -14.35 -12.90 -26.65
C THR A 285 -14.54 -12.65 -28.14
N GLY A 286 -13.48 -12.69 -28.95
CA GLY A 286 -13.53 -12.40 -30.39
C GLY A 286 -13.93 -10.95 -30.75
N GLY A 287 -14.06 -10.05 -29.76
CA GLY A 287 -14.54 -8.68 -29.92
C GLY A 287 -13.46 -7.61 -29.75
N GLN A 288 -13.81 -6.36 -30.05
CA GLN A 288 -12.92 -5.20 -29.89
C GLN A 288 -12.81 -4.78 -28.42
N VAL A 289 -11.94 -5.46 -27.67
CA VAL A 289 -11.77 -5.25 -26.22
C VAL A 289 -10.67 -4.24 -25.85
N ARG A 290 -9.80 -3.89 -26.80
CA ARG A 290 -8.62 -3.01 -26.59
C ARG A 290 -8.97 -1.65 -25.99
N ALA A 291 -10.05 -1.01 -26.44
CA ALA A 291 -10.47 0.28 -25.90
C ALA A 291 -10.95 0.16 -24.44
N VAL A 292 -11.70 -0.90 -24.13
CA VAL A 292 -12.22 -1.14 -22.78
C VAL A 292 -11.08 -1.45 -21.81
N THR A 293 -10.14 -2.32 -22.22
CA THR A 293 -8.97 -2.68 -21.40
C THR A 293 -8.03 -1.49 -21.21
N ALA A 294 -7.89 -0.60 -22.20
CA ALA A 294 -7.15 0.65 -22.05
C ALA A 294 -7.77 1.61 -21.03
N VAL A 295 -9.09 1.83 -21.08
CA VAL A 295 -9.78 2.67 -20.09
C VAL A 295 -9.60 2.11 -18.68
N VAL A 296 -9.75 0.80 -18.53
CA VAL A 296 -9.60 0.11 -17.25
C VAL A 296 -8.16 0.22 -16.75
N ALA A 297 -7.17 -0.01 -17.60
CA ALA A 297 -5.76 0.14 -17.26
C ALA A 297 -5.42 1.54 -16.75
N VAL A 298 -5.93 2.58 -17.41
CA VAL A 298 -5.77 3.98 -17.00
C VAL A 298 -6.43 4.26 -15.66
N LEU A 299 -7.70 3.89 -15.48
CA LEU A 299 -8.44 4.15 -14.24
C LEU A 299 -7.79 3.47 -13.03
N LEU A 300 -7.34 2.23 -13.19
CA LEU A 300 -6.67 1.48 -12.11
C LEU A 300 -5.32 2.08 -11.74
N SER A 301 -4.55 2.48 -12.75
CA SER A 301 -3.24 3.08 -12.52
C SER A 301 -3.38 4.46 -11.87
N ILE A 302 -4.38 5.26 -12.28
CA ILE A 302 -4.73 6.51 -11.58
C ILE A 302 -5.10 6.23 -10.12
N GLY A 303 -5.93 5.22 -9.85
CA GLY A 303 -6.32 4.84 -8.49
C GLY A 303 -5.12 4.46 -7.62
N ALA A 304 -4.23 3.59 -8.12
CA ALA A 304 -3.02 3.19 -7.44
C ALA A 304 -2.06 4.37 -7.20
N MET A 305 -1.75 5.14 -8.25
CA MET A 305 -0.90 6.32 -8.16
C MET A 305 -1.47 7.34 -7.17
N ASN A 306 -2.78 7.59 -7.19
CA ASN A 306 -3.43 8.50 -6.26
C ASN A 306 -3.24 8.06 -4.79
N ALA A 307 -3.33 6.76 -4.50
CA ALA A 307 -3.06 6.23 -3.16
C ALA A 307 -1.61 6.47 -2.70
N TYR A 308 -0.64 6.21 -3.58
CA TYR A 308 0.79 6.44 -3.28
C TYR A 308 1.14 7.93 -3.15
N PHE A 309 0.57 8.80 -3.99
CA PHE A 309 0.78 10.25 -3.91
C PHE A 309 0.17 10.80 -2.63
N ALA A 310 -1.04 10.38 -2.28
CA ALA A 310 -1.68 10.78 -1.03
C ALA A 310 -0.87 10.30 0.19
N GLY A 311 -0.40 9.05 0.19
CA GLY A 311 0.43 8.49 1.25
C GLY A 311 1.77 9.22 1.41
N SER A 312 2.49 9.42 0.30
CA SER A 312 3.79 10.10 0.28
C SER A 312 3.69 11.56 0.68
N SER A 313 2.64 12.26 0.25
CA SER A 313 2.45 13.67 0.61
C SER A 313 2.14 13.84 2.11
N ARG A 314 1.38 12.91 2.71
CA ARG A 314 1.18 12.88 4.17
C ARG A 314 2.47 12.53 4.91
N LEU A 315 3.25 11.60 4.39
CA LEU A 315 4.57 11.26 4.95
C LEU A 315 5.50 12.47 4.90
N ALA A 316 5.53 13.24 3.81
CA ALA A 316 6.30 14.47 3.73
C ALA A 316 5.87 15.49 4.80
N ALA A 317 4.58 15.64 5.05
CA ALA A 317 4.08 16.51 6.11
C ALA A 317 4.44 16.00 7.51
N ALA A 318 4.34 14.69 7.75
CA ALA A 318 4.76 14.06 9.00
C ALA A 318 6.27 14.25 9.22
N LEU A 319 7.10 14.05 8.20
CA LEU A 319 8.54 14.33 8.26
C LEU A 319 8.81 15.82 8.50
N GLY A 320 8.05 16.73 7.92
CA GLY A 320 8.19 18.16 8.18
C GLY A 320 7.87 18.53 9.63
N ARG A 321 6.78 17.97 10.18
CA ARG A 321 6.39 18.15 11.59
C ARG A 321 7.41 17.55 12.54
N ASP A 322 7.84 16.34 12.22
CA ASP A 322 8.78 15.56 13.02
C ASP A 322 10.22 15.93 12.68
N GLY A 323 10.47 17.02 11.94
CA GLY A 323 11.78 17.59 11.56
C GLY A 323 12.74 16.64 10.81
N GLY A 324 12.22 15.63 10.14
CA GLY A 324 12.91 14.84 9.11
C GLY A 324 12.90 15.52 7.72
N LEU A 325 12.08 16.54 7.53
CA LEU A 325 12.15 17.53 6.45
C LEU A 325 12.13 18.93 7.08
N PRO A 326 12.44 20.00 6.33
CA PRO A 326 12.35 21.33 6.93
C PRO A 326 10.90 21.62 7.37
N SER A 327 10.72 22.47 8.37
CA SER A 327 9.44 22.67 9.07
C SER A 327 8.32 23.25 8.19
N TRP A 328 8.67 23.91 7.09
CA TRP A 328 7.71 24.33 6.07
C TRP A 328 6.88 23.16 5.49
N PHE A 329 7.36 21.92 5.46
CA PHE A 329 6.55 20.79 4.99
C PHE A 329 5.48 20.37 6.00
N ALA A 330 5.58 20.77 7.27
CA ALA A 330 4.64 20.38 8.33
C ALA A 330 3.19 20.87 8.09
N ARG A 331 2.99 21.89 7.25
CA ARG A 331 1.63 22.39 6.94
C ARG A 331 0.82 21.31 6.23
N GLY A 332 -0.40 21.06 6.73
CA GLY A 332 -1.26 19.99 6.21
C GLY A 332 -1.02 18.62 6.85
N SER A 333 -0.27 18.54 7.97
CA SER A 333 -0.08 17.30 8.73
C SER A 333 -1.29 16.87 9.56
N GLU A 334 -2.30 17.73 9.70
CA GLU A 334 -3.51 17.45 10.49
C GLU A 334 -4.55 16.61 9.71
N ALA A 335 -5.36 15.86 10.44
CA ALA A 335 -6.41 15.04 9.86
C ALA A 335 -7.42 15.90 9.06
N GLY A 336 -7.71 15.50 7.83
CA GLY A 336 -8.63 16.21 6.94
C GLY A 336 -7.99 17.33 6.10
N GLN A 337 -6.76 17.73 6.39
CA GLN A 337 -6.04 18.72 5.57
C GLN A 337 -5.34 18.07 4.37
N VAL A 338 -5.05 18.89 3.37
CA VAL A 338 -4.31 18.51 2.16
C VAL A 338 -2.87 19.00 2.29
N PRO A 339 -1.86 18.09 2.36
CA PRO A 339 -0.45 18.46 2.45
C PRO A 339 0.08 18.96 1.11
N THR A 340 -0.38 20.13 0.67
CA THR A 340 -0.15 20.69 -0.68
C THR A 340 1.33 20.76 -1.04
N ARG A 341 2.20 21.08 -0.07
CA ARG A 341 3.66 21.11 -0.29
C ARG A 341 4.24 19.72 -0.58
N GLY A 342 3.76 18.70 0.13
CA GLY A 342 4.10 17.31 -0.15
C GLY A 342 3.62 16.87 -1.53
N VAL A 343 2.39 17.27 -1.90
CA VAL A 343 1.85 16.99 -3.24
C VAL A 343 2.69 17.61 -4.33
N LEU A 344 3.08 18.89 -4.18
CA LEU A 344 3.95 19.58 -5.13
C LEU A 344 5.33 18.93 -5.22
N LEU A 345 5.94 18.55 -4.09
CA LEU A 345 7.23 17.86 -4.07
C LEU A 345 7.15 16.53 -4.85
N VAL A 346 6.20 15.67 -4.50
CA VAL A 346 6.03 14.37 -5.15
C VAL A 346 5.69 14.55 -6.63
N GLY A 347 4.79 15.48 -6.96
CA GLY A 347 4.36 15.76 -8.33
C GLY A 347 5.46 16.28 -9.22
N VAL A 348 6.21 17.29 -8.77
CA VAL A 348 7.35 17.84 -9.53
C VAL A 348 8.41 16.78 -9.74
N LEU A 349 8.78 16.03 -8.69
CA LEU A 349 9.76 14.95 -8.84
C LEU A 349 9.28 13.85 -9.78
N SER A 350 7.98 13.53 -9.79
CA SER A 350 7.42 12.51 -10.69
C SER A 350 7.44 12.97 -12.15
N LEU A 351 7.12 14.24 -12.41
CA LEU A 351 7.16 14.82 -13.75
C LEU A 351 8.61 14.94 -14.25
N LEU A 352 9.55 15.30 -13.38
CA LEU A 352 10.98 15.30 -13.70
C LEU A 352 11.48 13.89 -13.99
N ALA A 353 11.12 12.91 -13.17
CA ALA A 353 11.47 11.50 -13.42
C ALA A 353 10.89 11.00 -14.76
N GLN A 354 9.65 11.37 -15.08
CA GLN A 354 9.03 11.05 -16.37
C GLN A 354 9.75 11.72 -17.55
N ALA A 355 10.18 12.98 -17.39
CA ALA A 355 10.95 13.69 -18.41
C ALA A 355 12.34 13.06 -18.62
N ILE A 356 13.03 12.72 -17.54
CA ILE A 356 14.32 12.03 -17.59
C ILE A 356 14.17 10.67 -18.28
N ALA A 357 13.16 9.88 -17.93
CA ALA A 357 12.88 8.60 -18.59
C ALA A 357 12.57 8.79 -20.09
N ALA A 358 11.76 9.78 -20.43
CA ALA A 358 11.38 10.08 -21.82
C ALA A 358 12.58 10.49 -22.69
N ILE A 359 13.42 11.39 -22.18
CA ILE A 359 14.63 11.88 -22.87
C ILE A 359 15.71 10.80 -22.92
N GLY A 360 15.91 10.09 -21.80
CA GLY A 360 16.95 9.10 -21.61
C GLY A 360 16.72 7.77 -22.34
N GLY A 361 15.57 7.56 -22.95
CA GLY A 361 15.31 6.29 -23.65
C GLY A 361 14.79 5.16 -22.77
N TRP A 362 14.52 5.43 -21.50
CA TRP A 362 14.30 4.38 -20.50
C TRP A 362 12.99 3.64 -20.75
N GLN A 363 13.07 2.32 -20.63
CA GLN A 363 11.92 1.44 -20.70
C GLN A 363 11.20 1.39 -19.35
N VAL A 364 10.00 0.81 -19.33
CA VAL A 364 9.23 0.61 -18.10
C VAL A 364 10.06 -0.14 -17.05
N ASP A 365 10.81 -1.15 -17.48
CA ASP A 365 11.58 -2.03 -16.60
C ASP A 365 12.69 -1.31 -15.86
N ASP A 366 13.39 -0.36 -16.51
CA ASP A 366 14.48 0.41 -15.90
C ASP A 366 13.98 1.20 -14.68
N VAL A 367 12.86 1.89 -14.86
CA VAL A 367 12.24 2.75 -13.85
C VAL A 367 11.59 1.91 -12.73
N MET A 368 10.99 0.79 -13.13
CA MET A 368 10.38 -0.18 -12.24
C MET A 368 11.43 -0.78 -11.29
N LEU A 369 12.54 -1.28 -11.81
CA LEU A 369 13.61 -1.90 -11.01
C LEU A 369 14.24 -0.90 -10.03
N LEU A 370 14.44 0.35 -10.45
CA LEU A 370 14.98 1.41 -9.57
C LEU A 370 14.07 1.68 -8.36
N THR A 371 12.77 1.69 -8.59
CA THR A 371 11.76 1.87 -7.55
C THR A 371 11.64 0.63 -6.65
N THR A 372 11.68 -0.57 -7.24
CA THR A 372 11.68 -1.84 -6.51
C THR A 372 12.83 -1.91 -5.53
N GLY A 373 14.02 -1.42 -5.89
CA GLY A 373 15.15 -1.30 -4.95
C GLY A 373 14.83 -0.43 -3.74
N GLY A 374 14.16 0.71 -3.95
CA GLY A 374 13.65 1.59 -2.90
C GLY A 374 12.70 0.89 -1.93
N PHE A 375 11.62 0.31 -2.44
CA PHE A 375 10.65 -0.40 -1.61
C PHE A 375 11.23 -1.64 -0.92
N THR A 376 12.19 -2.32 -1.56
CA THR A 376 12.88 -3.45 -0.94
C THR A 376 13.61 -3.03 0.33
N LEU A 377 14.32 -1.88 0.34
CA LEU A 377 14.94 -1.38 1.58
C LEU A 377 13.91 -0.96 2.63
N VAL A 378 12.77 -0.39 2.22
CA VAL A 378 11.64 -0.11 3.13
C VAL A 378 11.13 -1.40 3.76
N TYR A 379 11.01 -2.48 2.99
CA TYR A 379 10.61 -3.80 3.51
C TYR A 379 11.66 -4.41 4.45
N VAL A 380 12.95 -4.29 4.14
CA VAL A 380 14.02 -4.74 5.07
C VAL A 380 13.88 -4.00 6.39
N ALA A 381 13.76 -2.67 6.36
CA ALA A 381 13.63 -1.87 7.57
C ALA A 381 12.34 -2.18 8.34
N GLY A 382 11.22 -2.35 7.64
CA GLY A 382 9.91 -2.67 8.23
C GLY A 382 9.88 -4.05 8.89
N THR A 383 10.39 -5.08 8.21
CA THR A 383 10.48 -6.44 8.75
C THR A 383 11.50 -6.55 9.89
N ALA A 384 12.63 -5.84 9.80
CA ALA A 384 13.58 -5.74 10.91
C ALA A 384 12.97 -5.04 12.13
N ALA A 385 12.20 -3.97 11.92
CA ALA A 385 11.44 -3.32 12.98
C ALA A 385 10.42 -4.27 13.61
N ALA A 386 9.75 -5.09 12.79
CA ALA A 386 8.81 -6.10 13.28
C ALA A 386 9.49 -7.15 14.18
N VAL A 387 10.64 -7.69 13.77
CA VAL A 387 11.40 -8.66 14.57
C VAL A 387 11.79 -8.09 15.94
N ARG A 388 12.08 -6.78 16.01
CA ARG A 388 12.45 -6.09 17.24
C ARG A 388 11.25 -5.75 18.13
N LEU A 389 10.11 -5.37 17.54
CA LEU A 389 8.91 -4.95 18.28
C LEU A 389 8.03 -6.12 18.71
N LEU A 390 8.06 -7.25 18.00
CA LEU A 390 7.19 -8.39 18.27
C LEU A 390 7.76 -9.30 19.40
N PRO A 391 6.89 -9.91 20.22
CA PRO A 391 7.32 -10.77 21.35
C PRO A 391 8.19 -11.95 20.90
N ALA A 392 9.23 -12.27 21.69
CA ALA A 392 10.26 -13.25 21.32
C ALA A 392 9.76 -14.66 20.99
N ARG A 393 8.61 -15.07 21.54
CA ARG A 393 8.02 -16.40 21.36
C ARG A 393 6.72 -16.41 20.55
N SER A 394 6.33 -15.31 19.91
CA SER A 394 5.11 -15.27 19.11
C SER A 394 5.27 -15.93 17.74
N PHE A 395 4.18 -16.48 17.20
CA PHE A 395 4.11 -16.89 15.80
C PHE A 395 4.41 -15.71 14.86
N ASP A 396 3.90 -14.52 15.20
CA ASP A 396 4.12 -13.29 14.44
C ASP A 396 5.61 -12.94 14.27
N ARG A 397 6.45 -13.15 15.30
CA ARG A 397 7.88 -12.86 15.19
C ARG A 397 8.60 -13.86 14.30
N ARG A 398 8.20 -15.14 14.31
CA ARG A 398 8.74 -16.15 13.38
C ARG A 398 8.37 -15.80 11.94
N LEU A 399 7.15 -15.33 11.73
CA LEU A 399 6.68 -14.84 10.44
C LEU A 399 7.49 -13.61 9.98
N ALA A 400 7.77 -12.68 10.88
CA ALA A 400 8.61 -11.51 10.62
C ALA A 400 10.07 -11.88 10.31
N LEU A 401 10.64 -12.89 10.97
CA LEU A 401 11.98 -13.41 10.66
C LEU A 401 12.02 -14.03 9.28
N LEU A 402 11.03 -14.85 8.93
CA LEU A 402 10.91 -15.44 7.60
C LEU A 402 10.78 -14.35 6.53
N ALA A 403 9.94 -13.34 6.77
CA ALA A 403 9.79 -12.18 5.90
C ALA A 403 11.12 -11.42 5.75
N LEU A 404 11.82 -11.16 6.86
CA LEU A 404 13.10 -10.47 6.84
C LEU A 404 14.14 -11.22 6.01
N VAL A 405 14.30 -12.53 6.22
CA VAL A 405 15.22 -13.36 5.43
C VAL A 405 14.86 -13.31 3.95
N SER A 406 13.58 -13.45 3.62
CA SER A 406 13.08 -13.43 2.24
C SER A 406 13.37 -12.09 1.56
N VAL A 407 13.11 -10.98 2.25
CA VAL A 407 13.34 -9.63 1.72
C VAL A 407 14.84 -9.29 1.65
N VAL A 408 15.67 -9.82 2.56
CA VAL A 408 17.13 -9.67 2.45
C VAL A 408 17.68 -10.43 1.24
N ILE A 409 17.21 -11.66 0.99
CA ILE A 409 17.55 -12.39 -0.24
C ILE A 409 17.14 -11.58 -1.47
N LEU A 410 15.91 -11.06 -1.46
CA LEU A 410 15.42 -10.19 -2.52
C LEU A 410 16.31 -8.94 -2.68
N ALA A 411 16.71 -8.28 -1.61
CA ALA A 411 17.61 -7.12 -1.66
C ALA A 411 18.95 -7.47 -2.33
N VAL A 412 19.53 -8.60 -1.97
CA VAL A 412 20.77 -9.10 -2.60
C VAL A 412 20.56 -9.35 -4.09
N MET A 413 19.42 -9.93 -4.48
CA MET A 413 19.08 -10.17 -5.89
C MET A 413 18.80 -8.90 -6.68
N THR A 414 18.19 -7.88 -6.06
CA THR A 414 17.96 -6.56 -6.65
C THR A 414 19.27 -5.83 -6.96
N GLY A 415 20.34 -6.14 -6.22
CA GLY A 415 21.71 -5.80 -6.60
C GLY A 415 21.93 -4.30 -6.86
N PRO A 416 22.43 -3.89 -8.05
CA PRO A 416 22.74 -2.49 -8.37
C PRO A 416 21.56 -1.53 -8.25
N HIS A 417 20.33 -2.01 -8.39
CA HIS A 417 19.14 -1.16 -8.31
C HIS A 417 18.90 -0.62 -6.88
N LEU A 418 19.60 -1.15 -5.86
CA LEU A 418 19.62 -0.58 -4.52
C LEU A 418 20.43 0.71 -4.40
N VAL A 419 21.29 1.04 -5.36
CA VAL A 419 22.22 2.19 -5.27
C VAL A 419 21.48 3.50 -5.07
N TRP A 420 20.37 3.71 -5.79
CA TRP A 420 19.52 4.89 -5.62
C TRP A 420 18.95 4.99 -4.20
N ALA A 421 18.38 3.90 -3.70
CA ALA A 421 17.81 3.86 -2.36
C ALA A 421 18.89 4.04 -1.28
N GLY A 422 20.09 3.49 -1.50
CA GLY A 422 21.26 3.69 -0.65
C GLY A 422 21.73 5.15 -0.64
N PHE A 423 21.78 5.80 -1.80
CA PHE A 423 22.10 7.23 -1.89
C PHE A 423 21.09 8.08 -1.12
N VAL A 424 19.79 7.83 -1.29
CA VAL A 424 18.73 8.50 -0.53
C VAL A 424 18.88 8.26 0.98
N ALA A 425 19.21 7.04 1.38
CA ALA A 425 19.43 6.69 2.78
C ALA A 425 20.63 7.44 3.38
N ILE A 426 21.74 7.53 2.65
CA ILE A 426 22.95 8.26 3.07
C ILE A 426 22.65 9.76 3.17
N ALA A 427 21.95 10.33 2.18
CA ALA A 427 21.55 11.74 2.19
C ALA A 427 20.62 12.06 3.38
N ALA A 428 19.65 11.19 3.65
CA ALA A 428 18.75 11.32 4.81
C ALA A 428 19.53 11.23 6.13
N TYR A 429 20.46 10.28 6.23
CA TYR A 429 21.30 10.14 7.41
C TYR A 429 22.18 11.39 7.63
N GLY A 430 22.83 11.88 6.58
CA GLY A 430 23.60 13.13 6.60
C GLY A 430 22.76 14.32 7.04
N TYR A 431 21.54 14.46 6.52
CA TYR A 431 20.60 15.50 6.93
C TYR A 431 20.28 15.43 8.44
N THR A 432 20.03 14.23 8.99
CA THR A 432 19.77 14.10 10.44
C THR A 432 20.97 14.44 11.31
N ARG A 433 22.20 14.26 10.81
CA ARG A 433 23.44 14.66 11.48
C ARG A 433 23.61 16.17 11.49
N LEU A 434 23.40 16.82 10.34
CA LEU A 434 23.54 18.27 10.18
C LEU A 434 22.49 19.06 10.98
N THR A 435 21.28 18.51 11.11
CA THR A 435 20.18 19.14 11.86
C THR A 435 20.20 18.84 13.37
N GLY A 436 21.25 18.21 13.88
CA GLY A 436 21.48 18.06 15.33
C GLY A 436 20.56 17.06 16.03
N ARG A 437 19.85 16.16 15.31
CA ARG A 437 19.03 15.13 15.95
C ARG A 437 19.90 14.01 16.50
N SER A 438 20.48 14.24 17.67
CA SER A 438 21.07 13.21 18.51
C SER A 438 20.08 12.74 19.55
N GLY A 439 19.53 11.54 19.37
CA GLY A 439 19.04 10.66 20.44
C GLY A 439 17.76 11.04 21.20
N ASP A 440 17.56 12.30 21.58
CA ASP A 440 16.70 12.64 22.73
C ASP A 440 15.42 13.41 22.39
N GLY A 441 15.07 13.50 21.11
CA GLY A 441 13.76 14.03 20.69
C GLY A 441 12.68 12.98 20.96
N GLY A 442 11.91 13.19 22.04
CA GLY A 442 10.87 12.30 22.55
C GLY A 442 10.07 11.56 21.49
N ALA A 443 9.69 10.32 21.84
CA ALA A 443 8.94 9.40 20.99
C ALA A 443 7.89 10.12 20.15
N PRO A 444 7.69 9.73 18.87
CA PRO A 444 6.62 10.28 18.05
C PRO A 444 5.34 10.23 18.88
N ARG A 445 4.77 11.40 19.19
CA ARG A 445 3.59 11.51 20.03
C ARG A 445 2.44 10.87 19.27
N GLY A 446 2.29 9.55 19.43
CA GLY A 446 1.04 8.87 19.18
C GLY A 446 -0.04 9.56 20.01
N LEU A 447 -1.26 9.56 19.48
CA LEU A 447 -2.42 10.02 20.23
C LEU A 447 -2.41 9.42 21.65
N PRO A 448 -2.83 10.19 22.68
CA PRO A 448 -2.69 9.80 24.07
C PRO A 448 -3.25 8.39 24.31
N ALA A 449 -2.49 7.60 25.09
CA ALA A 449 -2.74 6.19 25.38
C ALA A 449 -4.08 5.89 26.09
N SER A 450 -4.93 6.89 26.31
CA SER A 450 -6.25 6.76 26.94
C SER A 450 -7.34 6.18 26.02
N ALA A 451 -7.03 5.80 24.78
CA ALA A 451 -8.01 5.30 23.80
C ALA A 451 -7.85 3.83 23.38
N VAL A 452 -7.04 3.04 24.08
CA VAL A 452 -6.96 1.58 23.89
C VAL A 452 -7.65 0.92 25.07
N PRO A 453 -8.82 0.26 24.91
CA PRO A 453 -9.38 -0.57 25.96
C PRO A 453 -8.39 -1.70 26.25
N ASP A 454 -7.99 -1.83 27.52
CA ASP A 454 -7.19 -2.94 28.00
C ASP A 454 -7.80 -4.26 27.54
N ALA A 455 -7.03 -5.06 26.81
CA ALA A 455 -7.41 -6.39 26.39
C ALA A 455 -7.16 -7.42 27.51
N THR A 456 -7.53 -7.07 28.74
CA THR A 456 -7.67 -8.01 29.85
C THR A 456 -9.16 -8.20 30.09
N GLY A 457 -9.66 -9.38 29.75
CA GLY A 457 -11.08 -9.72 29.84
C GLY A 457 -11.65 -9.61 31.26
N PRO A 458 -12.99 -9.52 31.40
CA PRO A 458 -13.61 -9.41 32.71
C PRO A 458 -13.74 -10.79 33.38
N ASP A 459 -13.71 -10.74 34.70
CA ASP A 459 -14.24 -11.69 35.68
C ASP A 459 -13.55 -13.04 35.87
N HIS A 460 -12.66 -13.07 36.86
CA HIS A 460 -12.41 -14.28 37.66
C HIS A 460 -12.60 -14.13 39.17
N ASP A 461 -13.06 -12.99 39.69
CA ASP A 461 -13.11 -12.74 41.15
C ASP A 461 -14.47 -12.31 41.75
N GLN A 462 -15.58 -12.45 41.02
CA GLN A 462 -16.93 -12.13 41.55
C GLN A 462 -17.83 -13.34 41.87
N LEU A 463 -17.27 -14.55 41.97
CA LEU A 463 -18.05 -15.77 42.30
C LEU A 463 -17.75 -16.39 43.68
N SER A 464 -16.86 -15.80 44.49
CA SER A 464 -16.52 -16.31 45.84
C SER A 464 -17.13 -15.52 47.01
N ALA A 465 -17.78 -14.38 46.77
CA ALA A 465 -18.26 -13.48 47.84
C ALA A 465 -19.78 -13.51 48.12
N ARG A 466 -20.52 -14.47 47.57
CA ARG A 466 -21.96 -14.67 47.88
C ARG A 466 -22.28 -16.11 48.21
N ARG A 467 -21.77 -16.60 49.36
CA ARG A 467 -22.31 -17.74 50.13
C ARG A 467 -21.54 -17.86 51.45
N GLY A 468 -21.66 -16.84 52.30
CA GLY A 468 -21.24 -16.88 53.71
C GLY A 468 -22.41 -16.42 54.56
N GLY A 469 -23.09 -17.37 55.19
CA GLY A 469 -24.29 -17.14 55.99
C GLY A 469 -24.04 -16.27 57.22
N SER A 470 -25.05 -15.47 57.55
CA SER A 470 -25.16 -14.64 58.74
C SER A 470 -25.28 -15.49 60.02
N PRO A 471 -24.62 -15.15 61.13
CA PRO A 471 -25.02 -15.58 62.46
C PRO A 471 -25.63 -14.38 63.23
N LEU A 472 -26.93 -14.43 63.49
CA LEU A 472 -27.55 -13.63 64.56
C LEU A 472 -27.90 -14.59 65.71
N GLY A 473 -27.17 -14.42 66.82
CA GLY A 473 -27.49 -14.95 68.13
C GLY A 473 -28.53 -14.07 68.86
N PRO A 474 -28.92 -14.46 70.08
CA PRO A 474 -30.30 -14.40 70.55
C PRO A 474 -30.64 -13.14 71.34
N GLN A 475 -31.88 -12.67 71.21
CA GLN A 475 -32.86 -12.41 72.28
C GLN A 475 -34.23 -12.08 71.69
#